data_AF-A0A2X1N9W5-F1
#
_entry.id   AF-A0A2X1N9W5-F1
#
_cell.length_a   1.000
_cell.length_b   1.000
_cell.length_c   1.000
_cell.angle_alpha   90.00
_cell.angle_beta   90.00
_cell.angle_gamma   90.00
#
_symmetry.space_group_name_H-M   'P 1'
#
loop_
_entity.id
_entity.type
_entity.pdbx_description
1 polymer ?
#
loop_
_entity_poly.entity_id
_entity_poly.type
_entity_poly.pdbx_seq_one_letter_code
_entity_poly.pdbx_strand_id
1 'polypeptide(L)'
;MISLFDMFKVGIGPSSSHTVGPMKAGKQFVDDLVEKGLLDSVTRVAVDVYGSLSLTGKGHHTDIAIIMGLAGNEPATVDIDSIPGFIRDVEERERLLLAQGRHEVDFPRDNGMRFHNGNLPLHENGMQIHAYNGDEVVYSKTYYSIGGGFIVDEEHFGQDAANEVSVPYPFKSATELLAYCNETGYSLSGLAMQNETGAAQQERDRRVFRACLANHAGMYRSRDEHRRCTARPAARATSCVCPAPDAGFQR
;
A
#
# COMPACT_ATOMS: atom_id res chain seq x y z
N MET A 1 -16.90 -10.80 7.17
CA MET A 1 -15.83 -11.47 7.95
C MET A 1 -14.53 -10.71 7.74
N ILE A 2 -13.73 -10.43 8.78
CA ILE A 2 -12.34 -9.98 8.61
C ILE A 2 -11.46 -11.22 8.63
N SER A 3 -10.74 -11.53 7.55
CA SER A 3 -9.87 -12.69 7.50
C SER A 3 -8.54 -12.42 8.21
N LEU A 4 -7.89 -13.48 8.69
CA LEU A 4 -6.49 -13.44 9.13
C LEU A 4 -5.57 -12.87 8.03
N PHE A 5 -5.89 -13.13 6.75
CA PHE A 5 -5.15 -12.58 5.61
C PHE A 5 -5.44 -11.09 5.36
N ASP A 6 -6.54 -10.56 5.88
CA ASP A 6 -6.80 -9.13 5.87
C ASP A 6 -5.96 -8.41 6.92
N MET A 7 -5.66 -9.07 8.04
CA MET A 7 -4.81 -8.55 9.11
C MET A 7 -3.31 -8.68 8.77
N PHE A 8 -2.88 -9.82 8.21
CA PHE A 8 -1.47 -10.11 7.92
C PHE A 8 -1.23 -10.13 6.41
N LYS A 9 -1.04 -8.94 5.83
CA LYS A 9 -0.70 -8.77 4.41
C LYS A 9 0.80 -8.64 4.23
N VAL A 10 1.36 -9.42 3.29
CA VAL A 10 2.71 -9.18 2.79
C VAL A 10 2.67 -7.89 1.97
N GLY A 11 3.51 -6.95 2.32
CA GLY A 11 3.65 -5.67 1.64
C GLY A 11 5.04 -5.08 1.89
N ILE A 12 5.21 -3.82 1.49
CA ILE A 12 6.48 -3.10 1.60
C ILE A 12 6.38 -2.10 2.76
N GLY A 13 7.42 -2.04 3.59
CA GLY A 13 7.56 -1.04 4.64
C GLY A 13 7.98 0.34 4.09
N PRO A 14 7.97 1.39 4.92
CA PRO A 14 7.88 1.37 6.39
C PRO A 14 6.45 1.38 6.95
N SER A 15 5.42 1.72 6.16
CA SER A 15 4.05 1.91 6.68
C SER A 15 2.98 1.42 5.70
N SER A 16 2.09 0.53 6.14
CA SER A 16 1.06 -0.06 5.27
C SER A 16 0.00 0.94 4.79
N SER A 17 -0.37 1.94 5.59
CA SER A 17 -1.33 2.99 5.19
C SER A 17 -0.74 4.00 4.22
N HIS A 18 0.58 4.18 4.24
CA HIS A 18 1.31 5.19 3.46
C HIS A 18 2.04 4.59 2.26
N THR A 19 2.22 3.27 2.21
CA THR A 19 2.93 2.59 1.11
C THR A 19 2.01 1.60 0.38
N VAL A 20 1.29 0.72 1.09
CA VAL A 20 0.46 -0.31 0.45
C VAL A 20 -0.82 0.26 -0.14
N GLY A 21 -1.52 1.13 0.60
CA GLY A 21 -2.75 1.77 0.12
C GLY A 21 -2.50 2.63 -1.13
N PRO A 22 -1.59 3.61 -1.08
CA PRO A 22 -1.31 4.49 -2.22
C PRO A 22 -0.82 3.76 -3.48
N MET A 23 -0.02 2.71 -3.34
CA MET A 23 0.38 1.89 -4.49
C MET A 23 -0.81 1.17 -5.13
N LYS A 24 -1.73 0.61 -4.32
CA LYS A 24 -2.95 0.00 -4.86
C LYS A 24 -3.85 1.02 -5.57
N ALA A 25 -3.94 2.25 -5.05
CA ALA A 25 -4.75 3.29 -5.67
C ALA A 25 -4.19 3.67 -7.05
N GLY A 26 -2.86 3.81 -7.16
CA GLY A 26 -2.20 4.01 -8.45
C GLY A 26 -2.45 2.86 -9.43
N LYS A 27 -2.34 1.61 -8.97
CA LYS A 27 -2.61 0.42 -9.80
C LYS A 27 -4.06 0.39 -10.29
N GLN A 28 -5.01 0.58 -9.39
CA GLN A 28 -6.44 0.58 -9.71
C GLN A 28 -6.80 1.70 -10.69
N PHE A 29 -6.25 2.90 -10.53
CA PHE A 29 -6.46 4.00 -11.46
C PHE A 29 -5.99 3.65 -12.89
N VAL A 30 -4.85 2.99 -13.02
CA VAL A 30 -4.31 2.58 -14.32
C VAL A 30 -5.10 1.43 -14.92
N ASP A 31 -5.55 0.49 -14.10
CA ASP A 31 -6.43 -0.59 -14.56
C ASP A 31 -7.76 -0.01 -15.07
N ASP A 32 -8.34 0.97 -14.36
CA ASP A 32 -9.55 1.70 -14.80
C ASP A 32 -9.32 2.41 -16.15
N LEU A 33 -8.16 3.03 -16.36
CA LEU A 33 -7.81 3.67 -17.65
C LEU A 33 -7.71 2.65 -18.79
N VAL A 34 -7.15 1.47 -18.52
CA VAL A 34 -7.05 0.38 -19.51
C VAL A 34 -8.43 -0.17 -19.84
N GLU A 35 -9.26 -0.43 -18.84
CA GLU A 35 -10.61 -0.98 -19.01
C GLU A 35 -11.50 -0.01 -19.80
N LYS A 36 -11.38 1.30 -19.55
CA LYS A 36 -12.11 2.35 -20.28
C LYS A 36 -11.54 2.64 -21.67
N GLY A 37 -10.41 2.02 -22.06
CA GLY A 37 -9.74 2.28 -23.32
C GLY A 37 -9.17 3.70 -23.45
N LEU A 38 -8.90 4.37 -22.32
CA LEU A 38 -8.41 5.75 -22.27
C LEU A 38 -6.88 5.85 -22.24
N LEU A 39 -6.18 4.76 -21.86
CA LEU A 39 -4.73 4.75 -21.63
C LEU A 39 -3.94 5.44 -22.75
N ASP A 40 -4.18 5.07 -24.01
CA ASP A 40 -3.40 5.53 -25.17
C ASP A 40 -3.59 7.03 -25.47
N SER A 41 -4.67 7.62 -24.96
CA SER A 41 -4.98 9.05 -25.11
C SER A 41 -4.40 9.93 -24.00
N VAL A 42 -3.89 9.33 -22.92
CA VAL A 42 -3.34 10.08 -21.79
C VAL A 42 -1.98 10.62 -22.18
N THR A 43 -1.79 11.93 -22.06
CA THR A 43 -0.49 12.58 -22.31
C THR A 43 0.23 12.90 -21.00
N ARG A 44 -0.51 13.15 -19.91
CA ARG A 44 0.06 13.53 -18.61
C ARG A 44 -0.74 12.94 -17.46
N VAL A 45 -0.06 12.57 -16.38
CA VAL A 45 -0.70 12.21 -15.10
C VAL A 45 -0.26 13.19 -14.01
N ALA A 46 -1.20 13.59 -13.16
CA ALA A 46 -0.91 14.35 -11.94
C ALA A 46 -1.60 13.70 -10.75
N VAL A 47 -0.97 13.83 -9.58
CA VAL A 47 -1.47 13.30 -8.32
C VAL A 47 -1.50 14.39 -7.28
N ASP A 48 -2.64 14.56 -6.64
CA ASP A 48 -2.86 15.48 -5.54
C ASP A 48 -3.06 14.68 -4.24
N VAL A 49 -2.16 14.86 -3.27
CA VAL A 49 -2.15 14.12 -2.00
C VAL A 49 -2.58 15.05 -0.87
N TYR A 50 -3.48 14.58 0.01
CA TYR A 50 -4.13 15.39 1.05
C TYR A 50 -3.94 14.81 2.46
N GLY A 51 -4.10 15.69 3.45
CA GLY A 51 -4.11 15.38 4.88
C GLY A 51 -2.91 14.62 5.40
N SER A 52 -3.13 13.56 6.19
CA SER A 52 -2.04 12.89 6.91
C SER A 52 -1.05 12.18 5.96
N LEU A 53 -1.52 11.71 4.80
CA LEU A 53 -0.69 11.21 3.69
C LEU A 53 0.26 12.28 3.15
N SER A 54 -0.20 13.53 3.09
CA SER A 54 0.58 14.66 2.57
C SER A 54 1.65 15.11 3.55
N LEU A 55 1.28 15.22 4.82
CA LEU A 55 2.18 15.64 5.91
C LEU A 55 3.37 14.67 6.11
N THR A 56 3.17 13.39 5.82
CA THR A 56 4.18 12.34 6.01
C THR A 56 4.86 11.91 4.70
N GLY A 57 4.39 12.42 3.55
CA GLY A 57 4.61 11.87 2.20
C GLY A 57 6.07 11.67 1.79
N LYS A 58 6.87 12.74 1.77
CA LYS A 58 8.30 12.67 1.38
C LYS A 58 9.18 11.86 2.33
N GLY A 59 8.74 11.63 3.57
CA GLY A 59 9.49 10.87 4.58
C GLY A 59 9.09 9.38 4.69
N HIS A 60 7.92 9.00 4.17
CA HIS A 60 7.35 7.65 4.30
C HIS A 60 7.19 6.89 2.98
N HIS A 61 7.78 7.40 1.90
CA HIS A 61 7.76 6.76 0.57
C HIS A 61 6.36 6.67 -0.05
N THR A 62 5.45 7.58 0.33
CA THR A 62 4.09 7.65 -0.25
C THR A 62 4.14 8.01 -1.73
N ASP A 63 5.02 8.94 -2.08
CA ASP A 63 5.32 9.33 -3.45
C ASP A 63 5.77 8.15 -4.31
N ILE A 64 6.79 7.43 -3.82
CA ILE A 64 7.33 6.24 -4.47
C ILE A 64 6.24 5.19 -4.63
N ALA A 65 5.43 4.95 -3.59
CA ALA A 65 4.35 3.98 -3.63
C ALA A 65 3.35 4.28 -4.75
N ILE A 66 2.91 5.53 -4.86
CA ILE A 66 1.97 5.96 -5.90
C ILE A 66 2.60 5.79 -7.29
N ILE A 67 3.84 6.26 -7.48
CA ILE A 67 4.56 6.15 -8.76
C ILE A 67 4.68 4.68 -9.19
N MET A 68 5.07 3.80 -8.28
CA MET A 68 5.18 2.36 -8.55
C MET A 68 3.82 1.74 -8.88
N GLY A 69 2.76 2.18 -8.21
CA GLY A 69 1.37 1.77 -8.48
C GLY A 69 0.93 2.17 -9.88
N LEU A 70 1.14 3.43 -10.26
CA LEU A 70 0.88 3.95 -11.61
C LEU A 70 1.71 3.23 -12.68
N ALA A 71 2.93 2.83 -12.35
CA ALA A 71 3.74 1.98 -13.22
C ALA A 71 3.18 0.55 -13.38
N GLY A 72 2.10 0.19 -12.68
CA GLY A 72 1.42 -1.09 -12.80
C GLY A 72 1.95 -2.16 -11.84
N ASN A 73 2.71 -1.78 -10.81
CA ASN A 73 3.23 -2.70 -9.81
C ASN A 73 2.21 -2.93 -8.68
N GLU A 74 2.34 -4.09 -8.03
CA GLU A 74 1.56 -4.43 -6.84
C GLU A 74 2.47 -4.58 -5.61
N PRO A 75 1.99 -4.20 -4.41
CA PRO A 75 2.79 -4.30 -3.19
C PRO A 75 3.32 -5.70 -2.86
N ALA A 76 2.64 -6.75 -3.34
CA ALA A 76 2.97 -8.14 -3.05
C ALA A 76 4.02 -8.76 -4.00
N THR A 77 4.31 -8.10 -5.14
CA THR A 77 5.13 -8.66 -6.23
C THR A 77 6.21 -7.71 -6.74
N VAL A 78 6.17 -6.44 -6.35
CA VAL A 78 7.14 -5.44 -6.83
C VAL A 78 8.57 -5.79 -6.42
N ASP A 79 9.50 -5.58 -7.35
CA ASP A 79 10.93 -5.73 -7.11
C ASP A 79 11.48 -4.51 -6.37
N ILE A 80 11.63 -4.66 -5.06
CA ILE A 80 12.12 -3.62 -4.14
C ILE A 80 13.51 -3.11 -4.54
N ASP A 81 14.37 -3.96 -5.10
CA ASP A 81 15.76 -3.58 -5.40
C ASP A 81 15.84 -2.65 -6.63
N SER A 82 14.83 -2.69 -7.50
CA SER A 82 14.75 -1.85 -8.70
C SER A 82 14.15 -0.46 -8.45
N ILE A 83 13.43 -0.26 -7.33
CA ILE A 83 12.69 0.96 -7.01
C ILE A 83 13.57 2.22 -7.06
N PRO A 84 14.74 2.29 -6.41
CA PRO A 84 15.54 3.52 -6.40
C PRO A 84 16.02 3.94 -7.79
N GLY A 85 16.35 2.96 -8.65
CA GLY A 85 16.75 3.23 -10.03
C GLY A 85 15.57 3.74 -10.86
N PHE A 86 14.41 3.12 -10.72
CA PHE A 86 13.20 3.52 -11.43
C PHE A 86 12.75 4.93 -11.06
N ILE A 87 12.71 5.28 -9.77
CA ILE A 87 12.30 6.61 -9.32
C ILE A 87 13.26 7.68 -9.82
N ARG A 88 14.58 7.44 -9.76
CA ARG A 88 15.57 8.38 -10.32
C ARG A 88 15.35 8.59 -11.82
N ASP A 89 15.10 7.51 -12.56
CA ASP A 89 14.84 7.59 -13.99
C ASP A 89 13.57 8.43 -14.30
N VAL A 90 12.50 8.29 -13.51
CA VAL A 90 11.29 9.11 -13.64
C VAL A 90 11.56 10.57 -13.31
N GLU A 91 12.31 10.86 -12.24
CA GLU A 91 12.67 12.23 -11.86
C GLU A 91 13.59 12.92 -12.88
N GLU A 92 14.54 12.18 -13.46
CA GLU A 92 15.49 12.70 -14.45
C GLU A 92 14.84 12.92 -15.82
N ARG A 93 13.94 12.02 -16.23
CA ARG A 93 13.25 12.10 -17.54
C ARG A 93 11.99 12.94 -17.49
N GLU A 94 11.43 13.18 -16.30
CA GLU A 94 10.10 13.78 -16.11
C GLU A 94 8.99 13.04 -16.87
N ARG A 95 9.18 11.72 -17.03
CA ARG A 95 8.32 10.80 -17.78
C ARG A 95 8.04 9.57 -16.93
N LEU A 96 6.79 9.11 -16.98
CA LEU A 96 6.36 7.92 -16.26
C LEU A 96 5.82 6.88 -17.23
N LEU A 97 6.35 5.67 -17.13
CA LEU A 97 5.84 4.49 -17.82
C LEU A 97 4.66 3.91 -17.04
N LEU A 98 3.46 3.97 -17.61
CA LEU A 98 2.23 3.41 -17.05
C LEU A 98 2.00 1.96 -17.48
N ALA A 99 1.17 1.25 -16.71
CA ALA A 99 0.64 -0.06 -17.05
C ALA A 99 1.73 -1.08 -17.45
N GLN A 100 2.81 -1.17 -16.66
CA GLN A 100 3.97 -2.03 -16.89
C GLN A 100 4.75 -1.69 -18.17
N GLY A 101 4.88 -0.40 -18.47
CA GLY A 101 5.64 0.08 -19.63
C GLY A 101 4.89 0.08 -20.94
N ARG A 102 3.56 -0.07 -20.91
CA ARG A 102 2.72 -0.03 -22.12
C ARG A 102 2.58 1.36 -22.72
N HIS A 103 2.58 2.39 -21.89
CA HIS A 103 2.36 3.76 -22.32
C HIS A 103 3.21 4.73 -21.51
N GLU A 104 3.82 5.71 -22.15
CA GLU A 104 4.64 6.73 -21.49
C GLU A 104 3.88 8.06 -21.44
N VAL A 105 3.87 8.68 -20.26
CA VAL A 105 3.18 9.96 -20.01
C VAL A 105 4.12 10.98 -19.40
N ASP A 106 3.80 12.26 -19.59
CA ASP A 106 4.43 13.36 -18.84
C ASP A 106 4.14 13.20 -17.34
N PHE A 107 5.20 13.28 -16.55
CA PHE A 107 5.15 13.28 -15.09
C PHE A 107 6.22 14.23 -14.54
N PRO A 108 5.99 15.56 -14.63
CA PRO A 108 6.98 16.57 -14.27
C PRO A 108 7.24 16.59 -12.77
N ARG A 109 8.46 16.94 -12.35
CA ARG A 109 8.83 16.90 -10.93
C ARG A 109 8.00 17.85 -10.07
N ASP A 110 7.75 19.05 -10.57
CA ASP A 110 7.08 20.12 -9.80
C ASP A 110 5.55 20.01 -9.82
N ASN A 111 4.97 19.26 -10.77
CA ASN A 111 3.52 19.24 -11.00
C ASN A 111 2.90 17.83 -11.17
N GLY A 112 3.72 16.80 -11.28
CA GLY A 112 3.26 15.41 -11.35
C GLY A 112 2.77 14.91 -9.99
N MET A 113 3.33 15.43 -8.89
CA MET A 113 2.86 15.12 -7.54
C MET A 113 2.81 16.35 -6.64
N ARG A 114 1.60 16.67 -6.17
CA ARG A 114 1.30 17.86 -5.38
C ARG A 114 0.85 17.45 -3.99
N PHE A 115 1.45 18.08 -2.99
CA PHE A 115 1.18 17.83 -1.58
C PHE A 115 0.39 19.00 -1.01
N HIS A 116 -0.85 18.75 -0.61
CA HIS A 116 -1.75 19.75 -0.05
C HIS A 116 -1.78 19.67 1.48
N ASN A 117 -1.86 20.83 2.14
CA ASN A 117 -1.97 20.91 3.60
C ASN A 117 -3.41 20.73 4.12
N GLY A 118 -4.39 20.65 3.22
CA GLY A 118 -5.81 20.44 3.56
C GLY A 118 -6.20 18.97 3.56
N ASN A 119 -7.32 18.67 4.21
CA ASN A 119 -7.93 17.33 4.22
C ASN A 119 -9.09 17.31 3.23
N LEU A 120 -9.38 16.13 2.67
CA LEU A 120 -10.61 15.90 1.95
C LEU A 120 -11.78 15.64 2.92
N PRO A 121 -13.05 15.82 2.49
CA PRO A 121 -14.20 15.83 3.39
C PRO A 121 -14.46 14.50 4.11
N LEU A 122 -14.15 13.37 3.45
CA LEU A 122 -14.56 12.05 3.89
C LEU A 122 -13.53 11.35 4.78
N HIS A 123 -12.23 11.60 4.56
CA HIS A 123 -11.17 10.96 5.34
C HIS A 123 -9.88 11.80 5.33
N GLU A 124 -9.10 11.70 6.40
CA GLU A 124 -7.82 12.42 6.56
C GLU A 124 -6.72 11.94 5.61
N ASN A 125 -6.86 10.75 5.04
CA ASN A 125 -5.93 10.15 4.10
C ASN A 125 -6.55 10.09 2.71
N GLY A 126 -6.54 11.22 2.01
CA GLY A 126 -7.06 11.36 0.66
C GLY A 126 -5.97 11.48 -0.39
N MET A 127 -6.21 10.94 -1.57
CA MET A 127 -5.44 11.23 -2.78
C MET A 127 -6.38 11.34 -3.97
N GLN A 128 -6.07 12.23 -4.91
CA GLN A 128 -6.74 12.35 -6.19
C GLN A 128 -5.72 12.10 -7.30
N ILE A 129 -6.12 11.30 -8.27
CA ILE A 129 -5.29 10.99 -9.44
C ILE A 129 -6.02 11.48 -10.67
N HIS A 130 -5.32 12.24 -11.50
CA HIS A 130 -5.83 12.89 -12.69
C HIS A 130 -5.03 12.45 -13.92
N ALA A 131 -5.73 12.02 -14.97
CA ALA A 131 -5.17 11.76 -16.28
C ALA A 131 -5.65 12.84 -17.26
N TYR A 132 -4.69 13.39 -18.01
CA TYR A 132 -4.92 14.46 -18.97
C TYR A 132 -4.66 14.00 -20.40
N ASN A 133 -5.38 14.58 -21.34
CA ASN A 133 -5.05 14.57 -22.77
C ASN A 133 -4.82 16.03 -23.19
N GLY A 134 -3.56 16.41 -23.35
CA GLY A 134 -3.15 17.82 -23.40
C GLY A 134 -3.46 18.52 -22.07
N ASP A 135 -4.34 19.52 -22.11
CA ASP A 135 -4.77 20.30 -20.95
C ASP A 135 -6.12 19.84 -20.37
N GLU A 136 -6.84 18.95 -21.06
CA GLU A 136 -8.14 18.45 -20.64
C GLU A 136 -7.99 17.24 -19.72
N VAL A 137 -8.75 17.21 -18.61
CA VAL A 137 -8.82 16.04 -17.73
C VAL A 137 -9.76 15.01 -18.34
N VAL A 138 -9.23 13.89 -18.82
CA VAL A 138 -10.01 12.79 -19.41
C VAL A 138 -10.50 11.81 -18.37
N TYR A 139 -9.80 11.71 -17.23
CA TYR A 139 -10.20 10.84 -16.13
C TYR A 139 -9.66 11.36 -14.81
N SER A 140 -10.47 11.32 -13.76
CA SER A 140 -10.12 11.79 -12.42
C SER A 140 -10.81 10.91 -11.39
N LYS A 141 -10.08 10.48 -10.37
CA LYS A 141 -10.64 9.66 -9.30
C LYS A 141 -10.02 9.97 -7.94
N THR A 142 -10.88 10.03 -6.93
CA THR A 142 -10.52 10.25 -5.52
C THR A 142 -10.46 8.92 -4.79
N TYR A 143 -9.37 8.68 -4.05
CA TYR A 143 -9.16 7.49 -3.22
C TYR A 143 -8.85 7.87 -1.78
N TYR A 144 -9.32 7.04 -0.86
CA TYR A 144 -9.08 7.16 0.58
C TYR A 144 -8.37 5.93 1.12
N SER A 145 -7.27 6.15 1.85
CA SER A 145 -6.54 5.08 2.55
C SER A 145 -7.04 4.97 3.99
N ILE A 146 -7.95 4.03 4.24
CA ILE A 146 -8.65 3.85 5.53
C ILE A 146 -7.88 2.98 6.55
N GLY A 147 -6.62 2.63 6.26
CA GLY A 147 -5.77 1.81 7.13
C GLY A 147 -5.71 0.33 6.73
N GLY A 148 -4.69 -0.40 7.23
CA GLY A 148 -4.50 -1.83 6.92
C GLY A 148 -4.17 -2.16 5.45
N GLY A 149 -3.78 -1.15 4.65
CA GLY A 149 -3.54 -1.31 3.20
C GLY A 149 -4.82 -1.51 2.38
N PHE A 150 -5.97 -1.10 2.92
CA PHE A 150 -7.23 -0.97 2.20
C PHE A 150 -7.39 0.43 1.63
N ILE A 151 -7.96 0.49 0.43
CA ILE A 151 -8.35 1.73 -0.23
C ILE A 151 -9.84 1.65 -0.54
N VAL A 152 -10.51 2.80 -0.49
CA VAL A 152 -11.90 2.96 -0.90
C VAL A 152 -11.95 4.19 -1.78
N ASP A 153 -12.62 4.13 -2.91
CA ASP A 153 -12.89 5.32 -3.71
C ASP A 153 -14.00 6.15 -3.08
N GLU A 154 -14.14 7.41 -3.50
CA GLU A 154 -15.14 8.32 -2.94
C GLU A 154 -16.58 7.81 -3.11
N GLU A 155 -16.87 7.13 -4.21
CA GLU A 155 -18.21 6.60 -4.53
C GLU A 155 -18.62 5.43 -3.63
N HIS A 156 -17.66 4.62 -3.17
CA HIS A 156 -17.90 3.49 -2.26
C HIS A 156 -17.57 3.83 -0.80
N PHE A 157 -17.26 5.09 -0.48
CA PHE A 157 -16.94 5.50 0.89
C PHE A 157 -18.16 5.36 1.81
N GLY A 158 -18.05 4.53 2.85
CA GLY A 158 -19.15 4.22 3.77
C GLY A 158 -20.13 3.16 3.27
N GLN A 159 -19.89 2.57 2.08
CA GLN A 159 -20.53 1.32 1.70
C GLN A 159 -19.73 0.19 2.34
N ASP A 160 -20.35 -0.59 3.22
CA ASP A 160 -19.74 -1.83 3.71
C ASP A 160 -19.39 -2.67 2.48
N ALA A 161 -18.10 -2.98 2.29
CA ALA A 161 -17.67 -3.93 1.28
C ALA A 161 -18.42 -5.23 1.58
N ALA A 162 -19.48 -5.49 0.81
CA ALA A 162 -20.46 -6.54 1.04
C ALA A 162 -19.85 -7.92 0.71
N ASN A 163 -18.84 -8.30 1.46
CA ASN A 163 -18.38 -9.66 1.63
C ASN A 163 -18.90 -10.13 2.98
N GLU A 164 -20.23 -10.25 3.10
CA GLU A 164 -20.85 -11.15 4.07
C GLU A 164 -20.52 -12.59 3.66
N VAL A 165 -19.23 -12.94 3.81
CA VAL A 165 -18.81 -14.33 3.79
C VAL A 165 -19.44 -14.95 5.02
N SER A 166 -20.46 -15.79 4.79
CA SER A 166 -21.10 -16.58 5.83
C SER A 166 -20.05 -17.54 6.39
N VAL A 167 -19.72 -17.35 7.67
CA VAL A 167 -18.78 -18.21 8.39
C VAL A 167 -19.55 -19.13 9.33
N PRO A 168 -19.03 -20.34 9.60
CA PRO A 168 -19.63 -21.28 10.53
C PRO A 168 -19.93 -20.72 11.95
N TYR A 169 -19.08 -19.86 12.49
CA TYR A 169 -19.18 -19.31 13.84
C TYR A 169 -19.03 -17.78 13.85
N PRO A 170 -20.05 -17.02 13.39
CA PRO A 170 -19.98 -15.57 13.35
C PRO A 170 -20.08 -14.97 14.76
N PHE A 171 -19.19 -14.03 15.10
CA PHE A 171 -19.20 -13.34 16.39
C PHE A 171 -18.95 -11.83 16.22
N LYS A 172 -19.58 -11.01 17.08
CA LYS A 172 -19.41 -9.55 17.15
C LYS A 172 -18.85 -9.08 18.50
N SER A 173 -18.76 -9.98 19.48
CA SER A 173 -18.25 -9.68 20.82
C SER A 173 -17.34 -10.78 21.35
N ALA A 174 -16.45 -10.42 22.29
CA ALA A 174 -15.61 -11.40 22.98
C ALA A 174 -16.44 -12.45 23.75
N THR A 175 -17.60 -12.04 24.27
CA THR A 175 -18.53 -12.94 24.97
C THR A 175 -19.09 -14.00 24.04
N GLU A 176 -19.53 -13.63 22.83
CA GLU A 176 -20.00 -14.59 21.82
C GLU A 176 -18.88 -15.55 21.39
N LEU A 177 -17.67 -15.04 21.19
CA LEU A 177 -16.51 -15.86 20.84
C LEU A 177 -16.20 -16.92 21.90
N LEU A 178 -16.23 -16.53 23.18
CA LEU A 178 -16.01 -17.45 24.29
C LEU A 178 -17.16 -18.45 24.44
N ALA A 179 -18.40 -18.04 24.19
CA ALA A 179 -19.55 -18.94 24.20
C ALA A 179 -19.38 -20.06 23.17
N TYR A 180 -18.98 -19.75 21.94
CA TYR A 180 -18.72 -20.79 20.94
C TYR A 180 -17.54 -21.69 21.31
N CYS A 181 -16.47 -21.16 21.91
CA CYS A 181 -15.35 -21.99 22.38
C CYS A 181 -15.81 -23.01 23.44
N ASN A 182 -16.67 -22.57 24.36
CA ASN A 182 -17.22 -23.43 25.40
C ASN A 182 -18.20 -24.47 24.83
N GLU A 183 -19.00 -24.11 23.84
CA GLU A 183 -19.99 -25.01 23.21
C GLU A 183 -19.33 -26.06 22.30
N THR A 184 -18.35 -25.65 21.50
CA THR A 184 -17.70 -26.52 20.51
C THR A 184 -16.50 -27.29 21.04
N GLY A 185 -15.91 -26.82 22.15
CA GLY A 185 -14.64 -27.33 22.68
C GLY A 185 -13.40 -26.90 21.88
N TYR A 186 -13.56 -26.04 20.86
CA TYR A 186 -12.43 -25.50 20.12
C TYR A 186 -11.69 -24.43 20.93
N SER A 187 -10.37 -24.39 20.77
CA SER A 187 -9.58 -23.23 21.17
C SER A 187 -9.92 -22.02 20.29
N LEU A 188 -9.56 -20.81 20.73
CA LEU A 188 -9.71 -19.59 19.93
C LEU A 188 -9.09 -19.73 18.52
N SER A 189 -7.90 -20.32 18.43
CA SER A 189 -7.23 -20.56 17.15
C SER A 189 -7.93 -21.65 16.31
N GLY A 190 -8.48 -22.67 16.96
CA GLY A 190 -9.28 -23.70 16.30
C GLY A 190 -10.55 -23.12 15.68
N LEU A 191 -11.24 -22.25 16.43
CA LEU A 191 -12.47 -21.60 15.96
C LEU A 191 -12.20 -20.58 14.83
N ALA A 192 -11.14 -19.79 14.97
CA ALA A 192 -10.65 -18.94 13.88
C ALA A 192 -10.34 -19.78 12.64
N MET A 193 -9.66 -20.92 12.79
CA MET A 193 -9.39 -21.84 11.68
C MET A 193 -10.68 -22.39 11.05
N GLN A 194 -11.71 -22.73 11.82
CA GLN A 194 -13.00 -23.19 11.26
C GLN A 194 -13.71 -22.09 10.46
N ASN A 195 -13.73 -20.85 10.97
CA ASN A 195 -14.31 -19.71 10.27
C ASN A 195 -13.59 -19.41 8.96
N GLU A 196 -12.27 -19.55 8.99
CA GLU A 196 -11.39 -19.44 7.84
C GLU A 196 -11.65 -20.58 6.83
N THR A 197 -11.61 -21.84 7.24
CA THR A 197 -11.85 -23.00 6.36
C THR A 197 -13.23 -22.96 5.69
N GLY A 198 -14.28 -22.49 6.38
CA GLY A 198 -15.61 -22.34 5.79
C GLY A 198 -15.72 -21.31 4.66
N ALA A 199 -14.76 -20.37 4.55
CA ALA A 199 -14.82 -19.23 3.64
C ALA A 199 -14.14 -19.43 2.26
N ALA A 200 -13.16 -20.34 2.12
CA ALA A 200 -12.51 -20.67 0.83
C ALA A 200 -11.45 -21.79 0.99
N GLN A 201 -11.64 -22.97 0.39
CA GLN A 201 -10.87 -24.18 0.73
C GLN A 201 -9.51 -24.37 0.01
N GLN A 202 -9.14 -23.61 -1.03
CA GLN A 202 -7.97 -23.96 -1.87
C GLN A 202 -6.80 -22.94 -1.95
N GLU A 203 -6.97 -21.68 -1.56
CA GLU A 203 -5.92 -20.64 -1.73
C GLU A 203 -5.01 -20.44 -0.48
N ARG A 204 -5.23 -21.22 0.59
CA ARG A 204 -4.80 -20.91 1.98
C ARG A 204 -3.40 -21.36 2.36
N ASP A 205 -3.05 -22.62 2.15
CA ASP A 205 -1.77 -23.18 2.60
C ASP A 205 -0.59 -22.45 1.96
N ARG A 206 -0.76 -22.03 0.70
CA ARG A 206 0.25 -21.24 -0.03
C ARG A 206 0.43 -19.84 0.54
N ARG A 207 -0.63 -19.20 1.06
CA ARG A 207 -0.59 -17.82 1.58
C ARG A 207 -0.01 -17.74 2.99
N VAL A 208 -0.38 -18.65 3.89
CA VAL A 208 0.22 -18.70 5.25
C VAL A 208 1.71 -19.00 5.14
N PHE A 209 2.08 -20.00 4.32
CA PHE A 209 3.47 -20.33 4.08
C PHE A 209 4.23 -19.15 3.46
N ARG A 210 3.63 -18.43 2.51
CA ARG A 210 4.22 -17.21 1.92
C ARG A 210 4.42 -16.09 2.95
N ALA A 211 3.47 -15.88 3.87
CA ALA A 211 3.63 -14.87 4.93
C ALA A 211 4.76 -15.23 5.90
N CYS A 212 4.85 -16.50 6.31
CA CYS A 212 5.97 -16.98 7.14
C CYS A 212 7.32 -16.86 6.43
N LEU A 213 7.39 -17.25 5.15
CA LEU A 213 8.59 -17.09 4.32
C LEU A 213 8.98 -15.63 4.14
N ALA A 214 8.01 -14.74 3.93
CA ALA A 214 8.26 -13.30 3.78
C ALA A 214 8.84 -12.69 5.06
N ASN A 215 8.27 -13.02 6.22
CA ASN A 215 8.81 -12.59 7.53
C ASN A 215 10.23 -13.11 7.75
N HIS A 216 10.47 -14.38 7.43
CA HIS A 216 11.80 -14.96 7.55
C HIS A 216 12.78 -14.26 6.59
N ALA A 217 12.43 -14.09 5.31
CA ALA A 217 13.27 -13.39 4.33
C ALA A 217 13.57 -11.94 4.75
N GLY A 218 12.59 -11.19 5.27
CA GLY A 218 12.78 -9.84 5.78
C GLY A 218 13.77 -9.77 6.95
N MET A 219 13.72 -10.74 7.88
CA MET A 219 14.71 -10.84 8.97
C MET A 219 16.13 -11.11 8.45
N TYR A 220 16.31 -11.90 7.40
CA TYR A 220 17.65 -12.15 6.84
C TYR A 220 18.16 -10.97 6.02
N ARG A 221 17.31 -10.32 5.21
CA ARG A 221 17.69 -9.11 4.45
C ARG A 221 18.17 -7.99 5.36
N SER A 222 17.45 -7.72 6.46
CA SER A 222 17.86 -6.71 7.45
C SER A 222 19.19 -7.05 8.14
N ARG A 223 19.45 -8.35 8.42
CA ARG A 223 20.75 -8.80 8.96
C ARG A 223 21.89 -8.62 7.96
N ASP A 224 21.67 -8.93 6.68
CA ASP A 224 22.68 -8.76 5.63
C ASP A 224 22.97 -7.30 5.32
N GLU A 225 21.96 -6.42 5.31
CA GLU A 225 22.13 -4.97 5.21
C GLU A 225 22.91 -4.42 6.40
N HIS A 226 22.59 -4.84 7.62
CA HIS A 226 23.33 -4.44 8.81
C HIS A 226 24.80 -4.88 8.71
N ARG A 227 25.07 -6.12 8.28
CA ARG A 227 26.43 -6.60 8.03
C ARG A 227 27.16 -5.78 6.97
N ARG A 228 26.52 -5.45 5.84
CA ARG A 228 27.10 -4.59 4.79
C ARG A 228 27.43 -3.19 5.30
N CYS A 229 26.58 -2.61 6.14
CA CYS A 229 26.83 -1.31 6.77
C CYS A 229 28.01 -1.38 7.75
N THR A 230 28.11 -2.44 8.57
CA THR A 230 29.22 -2.62 9.53
C THR A 230 30.55 -3.05 8.89
N ALA A 231 30.52 -3.61 7.67
CA ALA A 231 31.71 -4.08 6.96
C ALA A 231 32.36 -3.01 6.07
N ARG A 232 31.80 -1.79 5.98
CA ARG A 232 32.45 -0.68 5.26
C ARG A 232 33.65 -0.16 6.08
N PRO A 233 34.87 -0.07 5.50
CA PRO A 233 36.00 0.55 6.18
C PRO A 233 35.68 2.00 6.52
N ALA A 234 36.12 2.46 7.70
CA ALA A 234 35.81 3.76 8.32
C ALA A 234 36.33 5.02 7.58
N ALA A 235 36.51 4.98 6.26
CA ALA A 235 37.02 6.07 5.45
C ALA A 235 35.98 6.53 4.42
N ARG A 236 34.79 6.94 4.88
CA ARG A 236 33.81 7.83 4.22
C ARG A 236 32.53 7.90 5.07
N ALA A 237 32.65 8.41 6.29
CA ALA A 237 31.52 8.71 7.15
C ALA A 237 31.11 10.18 6.99
N THR A 238 30.46 10.50 5.87
CA THR A 238 29.69 11.76 5.72
C THR A 238 28.45 11.45 4.89
N SER A 239 27.38 10.98 5.55
CA SER A 239 25.96 11.25 5.22
C SER A 239 24.94 10.27 5.80
N CYS A 240 25.30 9.28 6.64
CA CYS A 240 24.29 8.47 7.32
C CYS A 240 23.85 9.14 8.62
N VAL A 241 22.94 10.12 8.52
CA VAL A 241 22.18 10.63 9.68
C VAL A 241 20.94 9.75 9.83
N CYS A 242 21.00 8.78 10.74
CA CYS A 242 19.77 8.24 11.34
C CYS A 242 19.30 9.24 12.40
N PRO A 243 18.04 9.73 12.37
CA PRO A 243 17.53 10.51 13.49
C PRO A 243 17.37 9.58 14.69
N ALA A 244 18.09 9.86 15.77
CA ALA A 244 17.87 9.22 17.06
C ALA A 244 16.54 9.70 17.65
N PRO A 245 15.77 8.85 18.35
CA PRO A 245 14.65 9.32 19.14
C PRO A 245 15.17 9.98 20.41
N ASP A 246 14.94 11.29 20.55
CA ASP A 246 15.15 12.02 21.81
C ASP A 246 14.14 11.54 22.86
N ALA A 247 14.52 10.50 23.61
CA ALA A 247 13.84 10.12 24.84
C ALA A 247 14.36 10.98 26.00
N GLY A 248 13.89 12.23 26.06
CA GLY A 248 14.05 13.09 27.22
C GLY A 248 13.05 12.74 28.32
N PHE A 249 13.36 11.72 29.12
CA PHE A 249 12.68 11.46 30.39
C PHE A 249 13.35 12.32 31.47
N GLN A 250 12.78 13.48 31.79
CA GLN A 250 13.14 14.22 33.00
C GLN A 250 12.22 13.79 34.15
N ARG A 251 12.86 13.44 35.28
CA ARG A 251 12.24 13.15 36.57
C ARG A 251 11.67 14.41 37.21
#